data_AF-A0A920S9Q8-F1
#
_entry.id   AF-A0A920S9Q8-F1
#
_cell.length_a   1.000
_cell.length_b   1.000
_cell.length_c   1.000
_cell.angle_alpha   90.00
_cell.angle_beta   90.00
_cell.angle_gamma   90.00
#
_symmetry.space_group_name_H-M   'P 1'
#
loop_
_entity.id
_entity.type
_entity.pdbx_description
1 polymer ?
#
loop_
_entity_poly.entity_id
_entity_poly.type
_entity_poly.pdbx_seq_one_letter_code
_entity_poly.pdbx_strand_id
1 'polypeptide(L)'
;MQPGAPQLHEDAPNNQAFHWVAEGGDVDAAFAAADVIVKDTILQQRLIPNAMEPRSAVANWTSSMGELTLWSTSQNPHICRFLASLVTGVAEHKIRVIATEVGGGFGSKIPVYADEMITSFFFYAAGTSCKMDRYSF
;
A
#
# COMPACT_ATOMS: atom_id res chain seq x y z
N MET A 1 2.28 23.67 0.12
CA MET A 1 3.02 24.38 1.19
C MET A 1 2.79 25.89 1.15
N GLN A 2 1.61 26.37 0.72
CA GLN A 2 1.33 27.80 0.77
C GLN A 2 1.04 28.22 2.23
N PRO A 3 1.48 29.41 2.66
CA PRO A 3 1.11 29.94 3.98
C PRO A 3 -0.40 29.98 4.16
N GLY A 4 -0.89 29.53 5.32
CA GLY A 4 -2.33 29.48 5.63
C GLY A 4 -3.10 28.32 4.99
N ALA A 5 -2.43 27.40 4.27
CA ALA A 5 -3.08 26.18 3.78
C ALA A 5 -3.57 25.30 4.95
N PRO A 6 -4.71 24.60 4.81
CA PRO A 6 -5.18 23.68 5.84
C PRO A 6 -4.15 22.59 6.18
N GLN A 7 -4.02 22.26 7.46
CA GLN A 7 -3.16 21.17 7.93
C GLN A 7 -3.91 19.83 7.75
N LEU A 8 -3.33 18.89 6.99
CA LEU A 8 -3.95 17.60 6.68
C LEU A 8 -3.69 16.53 7.75
N HIS A 9 -2.47 16.49 8.28
CA HIS A 9 -2.01 15.51 9.26
C HIS A 9 -1.26 16.23 10.38
N GLU A 10 -1.61 15.99 11.64
CA GLU A 10 -1.01 16.72 12.79
C GLU A 10 0.52 16.53 12.87
N ASP A 11 1.01 15.37 12.45
CA ASP A 11 2.41 14.94 12.48
C ASP A 11 3.22 15.32 11.23
N ALA A 12 2.61 15.97 10.23
CA ALA A 12 3.28 16.44 9.01
C ALA A 12 3.14 17.96 8.83
N PRO A 13 3.87 18.78 9.62
CA PRO A 13 3.77 20.24 9.55
C PRO A 13 3.92 20.78 8.12
N ASN A 14 3.12 21.78 7.77
CA ASN A 14 3.11 22.41 6.44
C ASN A 14 2.76 21.46 5.27
N ASN A 15 2.15 20.32 5.56
CA ASN A 15 1.84 19.25 4.60
C ASN A 15 3.08 18.72 3.85
N GLN A 16 4.26 18.75 4.50
CA GLN A 16 5.47 18.15 3.96
C GLN A 16 5.64 16.73 4.52
N ALA A 17 5.41 15.72 3.68
CA ALA A 17 5.52 14.31 4.09
C ALA A 17 6.97 13.86 4.29
N PHE A 18 7.91 14.35 3.47
CA PHE A 18 9.32 14.02 3.56
C PHE A 18 10.19 15.14 2.95
N HIS A 19 11.44 15.24 3.43
CA HIS A 19 12.51 16.00 2.80
C HIS A 19 13.72 15.07 2.72
N TRP A 20 14.22 14.81 1.52
CA TRP A 20 15.38 13.95 1.32
C TRP A 20 16.40 14.66 0.45
N VAL A 21 17.64 14.76 0.94
CA VAL A 21 18.78 15.35 0.24
C VAL A 21 19.72 14.22 -0.13
N ALA A 22 20.09 14.15 -1.41
CA ALA A 22 21.15 13.28 -1.90
C ALA A 22 22.30 14.17 -2.38
N GLU A 23 23.49 13.98 -1.81
CA GLU A 23 24.70 14.75 -2.14
C GLU A 23 25.78 13.81 -2.70
N GLY A 24 26.61 14.34 -3.59
CA GLY A 24 27.72 13.59 -4.16
C GLY A 24 28.61 14.48 -5.02
N GLY A 25 29.92 14.41 -4.76
CA GLY A 25 30.92 15.24 -5.45
C GLY A 25 30.78 16.74 -5.19
N ASP A 26 31.44 17.53 -6.03
CA ASP A 26 31.35 19.00 -6.03
C ASP A 26 30.52 19.44 -7.26
N VAL A 27 29.20 19.54 -7.05
CA VAL A 27 28.24 19.89 -8.09
C VAL A 27 28.48 21.31 -8.60
N ASP A 28 28.84 22.24 -7.72
CA ASP A 28 29.06 23.65 -8.08
C ASP A 28 30.28 23.80 -9.00
N ALA A 29 31.40 23.13 -8.67
CA ALA A 29 32.56 23.10 -9.54
C ALA A 29 32.27 22.44 -10.90
N ALA A 30 31.47 21.36 -10.90
CA ALA A 30 31.08 20.67 -12.13
C ALA A 30 30.23 21.56 -13.05
N PHE A 31 29.28 22.31 -12.50
CA PHE A 31 28.50 23.28 -13.27
C PHE A 31 29.35 24.47 -13.74
N ALA A 32 30.29 24.95 -12.93
CA ALA A 32 31.16 26.07 -13.29
C ALA A 32 32.13 25.73 -14.44
N ALA A 33 32.54 24.46 -14.55
CA ALA A 33 33.47 23.99 -15.58
C ALA A 33 32.78 23.50 -16.88
N ALA A 34 31.45 23.47 -16.94
CA ALA A 34 30.71 22.89 -18.07
C ALA A 34 30.70 23.81 -19.30
N ASP A 35 31.02 23.25 -20.48
CA ASP A 35 30.93 23.97 -21.77
C ASP A 35 29.48 24.32 -22.15
N VAL A 36 28.52 23.50 -21.72
CA VAL A 36 27.09 23.65 -22.01
C VAL A 36 26.27 23.28 -20.77
N ILE A 37 25.30 24.12 -20.43
CA ILE A 37 24.32 23.85 -19.37
C ILE A 37 22.93 23.85 -20.00
N VAL A 38 22.17 22.78 -19.74
CA VAL A 38 20.77 22.65 -20.17
C VAL A 38 19.88 22.63 -18.93
N LYS A 39 18.81 23.41 -18.96
CA LYS A 39 17.79 23.46 -17.91
C LYS A 39 16.42 23.24 -18.52
N ASP A 40 15.67 22.31 -17.95
CA ASP A 40 14.29 22.07 -18.33
C ASP A 40 13.42 21.82 -17.09
N THR A 41 12.11 22.02 -17.23
CA THR A 41 11.11 21.71 -16.21
C THR A 41 10.19 20.63 -16.72
N ILE A 42 10.36 19.41 -16.21
CA ILE A 42 9.59 18.25 -16.63
C ILE A 42 8.48 17.98 -15.61
N LEU A 43 7.23 17.89 -16.07
CA LEU A 43 6.09 17.45 -15.27
C LEU A 43 5.79 15.98 -15.60
N GLN A 44 6.00 15.09 -14.62
CA GLN A 44 5.55 13.71 -14.68
C GLN A 44 4.12 13.62 -14.14
N GLN A 45 3.16 13.31 -15.01
CA GLN A 45 1.75 13.23 -14.63
C GLN A 45 1.47 12.05 -13.69
N ARG A 46 0.39 12.16 -12.93
CA ARG A 46 -0.13 11.04 -12.15
C ARG A 46 -0.65 9.96 -13.09
N LEU A 47 -0.11 8.76 -12.96
CA LEU A 47 -0.57 7.55 -13.64
C LEU A 47 -1.09 6.55 -12.61
N ILE A 48 -1.93 5.63 -13.06
CA ILE A 48 -2.42 4.51 -12.24
C ILE A 48 -2.00 3.19 -12.90
N PRO A 49 -1.48 2.21 -12.14
CA PRO A 49 -1.21 0.89 -12.68
C PRO A 49 -2.52 0.15 -12.93
N ASN A 50 -2.83 -0.08 -14.21
CA ASN A 50 -4.07 -0.71 -14.66
C ASN A 50 -3.90 -2.22 -14.83
N ALA A 51 -3.85 -2.95 -13.71
CA ALA A 51 -3.94 -4.40 -13.74
C ALA A 51 -5.29 -4.83 -14.33
N MET A 52 -5.29 -5.85 -15.20
CA MET A 52 -6.53 -6.37 -15.80
C MET A 52 -7.43 -7.04 -14.75
N GLU A 53 -6.84 -7.67 -13.75
CA GLU A 53 -7.57 -8.18 -12.59
C GLU A 53 -7.72 -7.10 -11.51
N PRO A 54 -8.95 -6.76 -11.08
CA PRO A 54 -9.20 -5.90 -9.93
C PRO A 54 -8.56 -6.43 -8.64
N ARG A 55 -8.48 -5.57 -7.62
CA ARG A 55 -8.16 -6.02 -6.26
C ARG A 55 -9.37 -6.77 -5.68
N SER A 56 -9.11 -7.93 -5.09
CA SER A 56 -10.12 -8.74 -4.39
C SER A 56 -9.49 -9.45 -3.20
N ALA A 57 -10.31 -9.70 -2.18
CA ALA A 57 -9.96 -10.46 -0.99
C ALA A 57 -11.13 -11.29 -0.49
N VAL A 58 -10.82 -12.48 0.01
CA VAL A 58 -11.77 -13.40 0.65
C VAL A 58 -11.15 -13.86 1.95
N ALA A 59 -11.87 -13.79 3.06
CA ALA A 59 -11.38 -14.38 4.29
C ALA A 59 -12.35 -15.40 4.87
N ASN A 60 -11.79 -16.33 5.64
CA ASN A 60 -12.52 -17.37 6.34
C ASN A 60 -11.98 -17.49 7.75
N TRP A 61 -12.87 -17.42 8.74
CA TRP A 61 -12.56 -17.65 10.14
C TRP A 61 -13.00 -19.06 10.55
N THR A 62 -12.06 -19.88 11.00
CA THR A 62 -12.32 -21.21 11.54
C THR A 62 -12.39 -21.11 13.07
N SER A 63 -13.60 -20.90 13.60
CA SER A 63 -13.81 -20.66 15.04
C SER A 63 -13.33 -21.79 15.94
N SER A 64 -13.43 -23.05 15.49
CA SER A 64 -12.97 -24.22 16.24
C SER A 64 -11.44 -24.27 16.46
N MET A 65 -10.67 -23.63 15.57
CA MET A 65 -9.20 -23.59 15.63
C MET A 65 -8.66 -22.21 16.00
N GLY A 66 -9.51 -21.19 15.99
CA GLY A 66 -9.14 -19.78 16.17
C GLY A 66 -8.22 -19.30 15.05
N GLU A 67 -8.48 -19.71 13.80
CA GLU A 67 -7.61 -19.47 12.66
C GLU A 67 -8.27 -18.66 11.55
N LEU A 68 -7.53 -17.69 11.01
CA LEU A 68 -7.95 -16.84 9.90
C LEU A 68 -7.19 -17.24 8.64
N THR A 69 -7.91 -17.56 7.56
CA THR A 69 -7.31 -17.66 6.22
C THR A 69 -7.81 -16.53 5.35
N LEU A 70 -6.89 -15.79 4.72
CA LEU A 70 -7.15 -14.72 3.79
C LEU A 70 -6.57 -15.08 2.42
N TRP A 71 -7.41 -15.14 1.41
CA TRP A 71 -7.01 -15.15 0.01
C TRP A 71 -7.06 -13.72 -0.50
N SER A 72 -5.96 -13.23 -1.07
CA SER A 72 -5.90 -11.87 -1.63
C SER A 72 -5.05 -11.86 -2.90
N THR A 73 -5.31 -10.91 -3.77
CA THR A 73 -4.48 -10.60 -4.96
C THR A 73 -3.13 -9.91 -4.61
N SER A 74 -2.64 -10.04 -3.38
CA SER A 74 -1.48 -9.30 -2.86
C SER A 74 -0.14 -9.69 -3.51
N GLN A 75 0.74 -8.70 -3.69
CA GLN A 75 2.16 -8.89 -4.02
C GLN A 75 3.05 -9.05 -2.76
N ASN A 76 2.50 -8.86 -1.56
CA ASN A 76 3.25 -8.90 -0.31
C ASN A 76 2.47 -9.63 0.81
N PRO A 77 2.21 -10.94 0.66
CA PRO A 77 1.34 -11.69 1.57
C PRO A 77 1.88 -11.75 3.00
N HIS A 78 3.20 -11.71 3.20
CA HIS A 78 3.81 -11.74 4.54
C HIS A 78 3.54 -10.46 5.33
N ILE A 79 3.70 -9.29 4.71
CA ILE A 79 3.36 -8.02 5.37
C ILE A 79 1.85 -7.91 5.59
N CYS A 80 1.04 -8.40 4.64
CA CYS A 80 -0.42 -8.49 4.83
C CYS A 80 -0.79 -9.31 6.06
N ARG A 81 -0.14 -10.47 6.27
CA ARG A 81 -0.34 -11.30 7.46
C ARG A 81 0.00 -10.56 8.75
N PHE A 82 1.16 -9.89 8.78
CA PHE A 82 1.59 -9.10 9.94
C PHE A 82 0.58 -7.98 10.27
N LEU A 83 0.17 -7.19 9.28
CA LEU A 83 -0.80 -6.12 9.50
C LEU A 83 -2.19 -6.64 9.89
N ALA A 84 -2.63 -7.76 9.32
CA ALA A 84 -3.88 -8.40 9.71
C ALA A 84 -3.88 -8.81 11.20
N SER A 85 -2.73 -9.26 11.72
CA SER A 85 -2.58 -9.56 13.16
C SER A 85 -2.77 -8.32 14.02
N LEU A 86 -2.18 -7.18 13.63
CA LEU A 86 -2.33 -5.92 14.35
C LEU A 86 -3.77 -5.39 14.33
N VAL A 87 -4.47 -5.54 13.21
CA VAL A 87 -5.86 -5.04 13.06
C VAL A 87 -6.87 -5.94 13.77
N THR A 88 -6.71 -7.26 13.69
CA THR A 88 -7.69 -8.22 14.23
C THR A 88 -7.41 -8.64 15.67
N GLY A 89 -6.16 -8.48 16.14
CA GLY A 89 -5.68 -9.02 17.42
C GLY A 89 -5.41 -10.53 17.40
N VAL A 90 -5.66 -11.22 16.28
CA VAL A 90 -5.34 -12.65 16.13
C VAL A 90 -3.82 -12.82 16.04
N ALA A 91 -3.26 -13.77 16.78
CA ALA A 91 -1.82 -14.02 16.75
C ALA A 91 -1.36 -14.37 15.33
N GLU A 92 -0.23 -13.82 14.86
CA GLU A 92 0.20 -13.95 13.47
C GLU A 92 0.32 -15.40 12.98
N HIS A 93 0.76 -16.33 13.85
CA HIS A 93 0.87 -17.76 13.53
C HIS A 93 -0.47 -18.47 13.34
N LYS A 94 -1.59 -17.82 13.73
CA LYS A 94 -2.97 -18.25 13.49
C LYS A 94 -3.58 -17.60 12.25
N ILE A 95 -2.81 -16.81 11.52
CA ILE A 95 -3.24 -16.16 10.27
C ILE A 95 -2.48 -16.78 9.10
N ARG A 96 -3.21 -17.18 8.08
CA ARG A 96 -2.66 -17.65 6.81
C ARG A 96 -3.11 -16.70 5.70
N VAL A 97 -2.17 -16.05 5.03
CA VAL A 97 -2.44 -15.26 3.83
C VAL A 97 -1.95 -16.02 2.61
N ILE A 98 -2.82 -16.18 1.62
CA ILE A 98 -2.57 -16.89 0.37
C ILE A 98 -2.72 -15.87 -0.75
N ALA A 99 -1.60 -15.55 -1.41
CA ALA A 99 -1.64 -14.88 -2.71
C ALA A 99 -2.05 -15.91 -3.77
N THR A 100 -3.18 -15.67 -4.45
CA THR A 100 -3.62 -16.52 -5.58
C THR A 100 -2.78 -16.23 -6.83
N GLU A 101 -3.08 -16.89 -7.94
CA GLU A 101 -2.66 -16.38 -9.25
C GLU A 101 -3.16 -14.93 -9.39
N VAL A 102 -2.27 -13.98 -9.68
CA VAL A 102 -2.56 -12.54 -9.71
C VAL A 102 -2.52 -12.02 -11.14
N GLY A 103 -3.63 -11.47 -11.63
CA GLY A 103 -3.78 -10.94 -13.00
C GLY A 103 -3.20 -9.54 -13.20
N GLY A 104 -1.94 -9.37 -12.78
CA GLY A 104 -1.19 -8.11 -12.81
C GLY A 104 -1.28 -7.32 -11.50
N GLY A 105 -0.20 -6.61 -11.19
CA GLY A 105 -0.08 -5.77 -9.99
C GLY A 105 0.61 -4.45 -10.26
N PHE A 106 1.78 -4.48 -10.92
CA PHE A 106 2.50 -3.26 -11.35
C PHE A 106 2.71 -2.23 -10.21
N GLY A 107 2.86 -2.72 -8.98
CA GLY A 107 3.03 -1.90 -7.78
C GLY A 107 1.72 -1.55 -7.06
N SER A 108 0.56 -1.65 -7.72
CA SER A 108 -0.74 -1.31 -7.10
C SER A 108 -1.27 -2.38 -6.15
N LYS A 109 -0.63 -3.55 -6.07
CA LYS A 109 -0.99 -4.64 -5.15
C LYS A 109 0.12 -4.92 -4.11
N ILE A 110 1.10 -4.03 -3.97
CA ILE A 110 2.12 -4.07 -2.90
C ILE A 110 1.58 -3.50 -1.58
N PRO A 111 0.92 -2.31 -1.56
CA PRO A 111 0.35 -1.79 -0.33
C PRO A 111 -0.77 -2.71 0.16
N VAL A 112 -0.92 -2.80 1.48
CA VAL A 112 -2.10 -3.43 2.09
C VAL A 112 -3.16 -2.37 2.22
N TYR A 113 -4.30 -2.59 1.58
CA TYR A 113 -5.40 -1.63 1.57
C TYR A 113 -6.44 -1.97 2.63
N ALA A 114 -7.30 -0.99 2.91
CA ALA A 114 -8.37 -1.13 3.89
C ALA A 114 -9.34 -2.26 3.53
N ASP A 115 -9.56 -2.56 2.25
CA ASP A 115 -10.46 -3.62 1.79
C ASP A 115 -10.05 -5.00 2.33
N GLU A 116 -8.76 -5.35 2.32
CA GLU A 116 -8.28 -6.63 2.86
C GLU A 116 -8.44 -6.71 4.39
N MET A 117 -8.27 -5.58 5.07
CA MET A 117 -8.38 -5.49 6.53
C MET A 117 -9.83 -5.51 7.00
N ILE A 118 -10.73 -4.77 6.34
CA ILE A 118 -12.16 -4.78 6.62
C ILE A 118 -12.73 -6.18 6.39
N THR A 119 -12.34 -6.83 5.29
CA THR A 119 -12.67 -8.23 5.01
C THR A 119 -12.26 -9.09 6.20
N SER A 120 -10.97 -9.10 6.54
CA SER A 120 -10.42 -9.89 7.66
C SER A 120 -11.13 -9.65 9.00
N PHE A 121 -11.42 -8.39 9.34
CA PHE A 121 -12.10 -8.01 10.58
C PHE A 121 -13.56 -8.47 10.61
N PHE A 122 -14.32 -8.26 9.53
CA PHE A 122 -15.70 -8.73 9.44
C PHE A 122 -15.79 -10.26 9.60
N PHE A 123 -14.86 -11.00 9.00
CA PHE A 123 -14.85 -12.47 9.09
C PHE A 123 -14.55 -12.99 10.49
N TYR A 124 -13.63 -12.31 11.19
CA TYR A 124 -13.36 -12.57 12.60
C TYR A 124 -14.57 -12.22 13.49
N ALA A 125 -15.18 -11.04 13.29
CA ALA A 125 -16.26 -10.54 14.15
C ALA A 125 -17.63 -11.20 13.90
N ALA A 126 -17.95 -11.56 12.66
CA ALA A 126 -19.24 -12.11 12.26
C ALA A 126 -19.31 -13.65 12.35
N GLY A 127 -18.17 -14.34 12.47
CA GLY A 127 -18.11 -15.80 12.65
C GLY A 127 -18.62 -16.65 11.47
N THR A 128 -18.82 -16.06 10.28
CA THR A 128 -19.29 -16.74 9.05
C THR A 128 -18.56 -16.21 7.82
N SER A 129 -18.39 -17.03 6.78
CA SER A 129 -17.65 -16.74 5.54
C SER A 129 -18.46 -15.94 4.49
N CYS A 130 -17.81 -15.04 3.75
CA CYS A 130 -18.36 -14.14 2.73
C CYS A 130 -17.21 -13.60 1.85
N LYS A 131 -17.55 -13.06 0.68
CA LYS A 131 -16.62 -12.65 -0.38
C LYS A 131 -16.76 -11.15 -0.63
N MET A 132 -15.66 -10.42 -0.74
CA MET A 132 -15.68 -9.01 -1.12
C MET A 132 -15.03 -8.83 -2.48
N ASP A 133 -15.85 -8.66 -3.51
CA ASP A 133 -15.40 -8.30 -4.86
C ASP A 133 -15.66 -6.81 -5.09
N ARG A 134 -14.63 -6.07 -5.51
CA ARG A 134 -14.82 -4.69 -5.97
C ARG A 134 -15.13 -4.72 -7.46
N TYR A 135 -16.41 -4.59 -7.82
CA TYR A 135 -16.78 -4.09 -9.15
C TYR A 135 -16.65 -2.57 -9.11
N SER A 136 -15.69 -2.01 -9.85
CA SER A 136 -15.62 -0.57 -10.10
C SER A 136 -15.36 -0.39 -11.59
N PHE A 137 -16.33 0.21 -12.28
CA PHE A 137 -16.19 0.78 -13.62
C PHE A 137 -15.35 2.06 -13.55
#